data_AF-A0A151IPH1-F1
#
_entry.id   AF-A0A151IPH1-F1
#
_cell.length_a   1.000
_cell.length_b   1.000
_cell.length_c   1.000
_cell.angle_alpha   90.00
_cell.angle_beta   90.00
_cell.angle_gamma   90.00
#
_symmetry.space_group_name_H-M   'P 1'
#
loop_
_entity.id
_entity.type
_entity.pdbx_description
1 polymer ?
#
loop_
_entity_poly.entity_id
_entity_poly.type
_entity_poly.pdbx_seq_one_letter_code
_entity_poly.pdbx_strand_id
1 'polypeptide(L)'
;ISKSSDMERDLIEQANQLSTREEYVAWEQRCDEFIESLEEQSRIKRPRLSIGNRQSVIASIARLESLKDSVRGRFVYVGAGYGLRWREIETAFESRILTGAVINSNHIEPRRFLEDASEIVLERVQSVLQRYDSIKINTVFNGEFVAGDKRANKSIATRNYEIYRCTDQREWYVSRVVEPILASLEEFQERDSGWALSRILNLTVNANKLNPLRAGCRIKLPEEIKNKKAVINVRSIDNACFAWSVVAALHPAESHTYRTSSYPHYSLVLNLTGIEFPMTLSQIKKFENLNDITINVYAIEEGIVPIRLADQKRSKHVNLLYVEDDIAGHFVLIKDLSRLVSSQISKKKNKKYFCDRYV
;
A
#
# COMPACT_ATOMS: atom_id res chain seq x y z
N ILE A 1 3.83 -12.53 -53.22
CA ILE A 1 2.40 -12.81 -52.94
C ILE A 1 2.24 -14.22 -52.36
N SER A 2 2.71 -15.31 -52.99
CA SER A 2 2.56 -16.66 -52.39
C SER A 2 3.19 -16.77 -50.99
N LYS A 3 4.46 -16.37 -50.82
CA LYS A 3 5.13 -16.37 -49.50
C LYS A 3 4.40 -15.59 -48.39
N SER A 4 3.67 -14.53 -48.75
CA SER A 4 2.89 -13.72 -47.81
C SER A 4 1.59 -14.40 -47.41
N SER A 5 0.95 -15.11 -48.35
CA SER A 5 -0.26 -15.88 -48.07
C SER A 5 0.05 -17.16 -47.27
N ASP A 6 1.23 -17.75 -47.49
CA ASP A 6 1.69 -18.94 -46.78
C ASP A 6 2.03 -18.60 -45.32
N MET A 7 2.69 -17.45 -45.08
CA MET A 7 3.00 -16.96 -43.73
C MET A 7 1.76 -16.51 -42.95
N GLU A 8 0.79 -15.85 -43.61
CA GLU A 8 -0.51 -15.51 -42.98
C GLU A 8 -1.24 -16.78 -42.52
N ARG A 9 -1.24 -17.83 -43.34
CA ARG A 9 -1.90 -19.10 -43.02
C ARG A 9 -1.21 -19.83 -41.86
N ASP A 10 0.12 -19.86 -41.85
CA ASP A 10 0.91 -20.45 -40.77
C ASP A 10 0.66 -19.73 -39.43
N LEU A 11 0.60 -18.39 -39.42
CA LEU A 11 0.25 -17.61 -38.23
C LEU A 11 -1.18 -17.91 -37.75
N ILE A 12 -2.14 -18.12 -38.67
CA ILE A 12 -3.52 -18.51 -38.33
C ILE A 12 -3.55 -19.93 -37.73
N GLU A 13 -2.82 -20.88 -38.29
CA GLU A 13 -2.76 -22.26 -37.78
C GLU A 13 -2.08 -22.33 -36.41
N GLN A 14 -0.96 -21.62 -36.24
CA GLN A 14 -0.25 -21.52 -34.97
C GLN A 14 -1.14 -20.91 -33.88
N ALA A 15 -1.96 -19.90 -34.22
CA ALA A 15 -2.90 -19.27 -33.28
C ALA A 15 -3.88 -20.26 -32.62
N ASN A 16 -4.17 -21.40 -33.27
CA ASN A 16 -5.03 -22.45 -32.72
C ASN A 16 -4.27 -23.47 -31.85
N GLN A 17 -2.94 -23.50 -31.93
CA GLN A 17 -2.08 -24.46 -31.22
C GLN A 17 -1.34 -23.85 -30.03
N LEU A 18 -1.42 -22.52 -29.84
CA LEU A 18 -0.82 -21.84 -28.69
C LEU A 18 -1.39 -22.40 -27.38
N SER A 19 -0.50 -22.72 -26.44
CA SER A 19 -0.87 -23.32 -25.15
C SER A 19 -0.28 -22.58 -23.95
N THR A 20 0.80 -21.81 -24.15
CA THR A 20 1.48 -21.05 -23.08
C THR A 20 1.58 -19.56 -23.39
N ARG A 21 1.82 -18.75 -22.34
CA ARG A 21 1.99 -17.29 -22.48
C ARG A 21 3.27 -16.94 -23.22
N GLU A 22 4.34 -17.71 -23.01
CA GLU A 22 5.61 -17.56 -23.71
C GLU A 22 5.45 -17.84 -25.22
N GLU A 23 4.69 -18.87 -25.58
CA GLU A 23 4.32 -19.17 -26.98
C GLU A 23 3.48 -18.04 -27.59
N TYR A 24 2.53 -17.48 -26.84
CA TYR A 24 1.73 -16.35 -27.32
C TYR A 24 2.55 -15.09 -27.54
N VAL A 25 3.43 -14.70 -26.60
CA VAL A 25 4.25 -13.49 -26.75
C VAL A 25 5.17 -13.64 -27.97
N ALA A 26 5.76 -14.82 -28.15
CA ALA A 26 6.56 -15.12 -29.34
C ALA A 26 5.74 -15.08 -30.64
N TRP A 27 4.50 -15.57 -30.61
CA TRP A 27 3.58 -15.53 -31.76
C TRP A 27 3.09 -14.10 -32.07
N GLU A 28 2.74 -13.31 -31.06
CA GLU A 28 2.28 -11.93 -31.19
C GLU A 28 3.38 -11.06 -31.82
N GLN A 29 4.63 -11.24 -31.37
CA GLN A 29 5.79 -10.56 -31.94
C GLN A 29 5.99 -10.93 -33.42
N ARG A 30 5.83 -12.20 -33.81
CA ARG A 30 5.90 -12.60 -35.22
C ARG A 30 4.78 -12.00 -36.07
N CYS A 31 3.58 -11.86 -35.51
CA CYS A 31 2.48 -11.16 -36.17
C CYS A 31 2.81 -9.68 -36.41
N ASP A 32 3.40 -9.00 -35.42
CA ASP A 32 3.82 -7.60 -35.54
C ASP A 32 4.92 -7.40 -36.59
N GLU A 33 5.96 -8.24 -36.56
CA GLU A 33 7.04 -8.21 -37.56
C GLU A 33 6.49 -8.44 -38.98
N PHE A 34 5.49 -9.31 -39.13
CA PHE A 34 4.86 -9.57 -40.42
C PHE A 34 3.95 -8.42 -40.89
N ILE A 35 3.14 -7.84 -39.99
CA ILE A 35 2.32 -6.65 -40.28
C ILE A 35 3.22 -5.49 -40.72
N GLU A 36 4.33 -5.24 -40.01
CA GLU A 36 5.28 -4.18 -40.37
C GLU A 36 5.90 -4.42 -41.76
N SER A 37 6.24 -5.68 -42.09
CA SER A 37 6.71 -6.04 -43.44
C SER A 37 5.63 -5.80 -44.52
N LEU A 38 4.35 -6.02 -44.21
CA LEU A 38 3.24 -5.79 -45.14
C LEU A 38 3.00 -4.28 -45.35
N GLU A 39 3.07 -3.50 -44.28
CA GLU A 39 2.97 -2.04 -44.33
C GLU A 39 4.11 -1.44 -45.13
N GLU A 40 5.34 -1.89 -44.95
CA GLU A 40 6.49 -1.37 -45.69
C GLU A 40 6.38 -1.72 -47.18
N GLN A 41 5.95 -2.94 -47.52
CA GLN A 41 5.65 -3.31 -48.91
C GLN A 41 4.57 -2.41 -49.54
N SER A 42 3.59 -1.96 -48.76
CA SER A 42 2.56 -1.03 -49.23
C SER A 42 3.11 0.39 -49.52
N ARG A 43 4.17 0.80 -48.81
CA ARG A 43 4.84 2.11 -48.92
C ARG A 43 5.88 2.17 -50.04
N ILE A 44 6.41 1.03 -50.48
CA ILE A 44 7.38 0.96 -51.58
C ILE A 44 6.78 1.61 -52.84
N LYS A 45 7.38 2.73 -53.25
CA LYS A 45 6.89 3.53 -54.39
C LYS A 45 7.16 2.86 -55.75
N ARG A 46 8.10 1.88 -55.83
CA ARG A 46 8.45 1.16 -57.06
C ARG A 46 8.96 -0.27 -56.81
N PRO A 47 8.48 -1.28 -57.56
CA PRO A 47 7.34 -1.22 -58.49
C PRO A 47 6.03 -0.99 -57.73
N ARG A 48 5.12 -0.17 -58.29
CA ARG A 48 3.84 0.14 -57.64
C ARG A 48 2.98 -1.12 -57.60
N LEU A 49 2.53 -1.51 -56.40
CA LEU A 49 1.51 -2.55 -56.23
C LEU A 49 0.22 -2.15 -56.98
N SER A 50 -0.42 -3.13 -57.64
CA SER A 50 -1.74 -2.94 -58.25
C SER A 50 -2.78 -2.59 -57.17
N ILE A 51 -3.89 -1.96 -57.57
CA ILE A 51 -4.98 -1.59 -56.64
C ILE A 51 -5.51 -2.83 -55.90
N GLY A 52 -5.70 -3.96 -56.61
CA GLY A 52 -6.12 -5.22 -56.00
C GLY A 52 -5.12 -5.77 -54.99
N ASN A 53 -3.81 -5.67 -55.27
CA ASN A 53 -2.78 -6.10 -54.33
C ASN A 53 -2.73 -5.22 -53.08
N ARG A 54 -2.96 -3.90 -53.22
CA ARG A 54 -3.06 -2.98 -52.07
C ARG A 54 -4.26 -3.30 -51.20
N GLN A 55 -5.42 -3.54 -51.79
CA GLN A 55 -6.62 -3.96 -51.06
C GLN A 55 -6.42 -5.31 -50.36
N SER A 56 -5.73 -6.26 -51.02
CA SER A 56 -5.38 -7.54 -50.42
C SER A 56 -4.48 -7.39 -49.19
N VAL A 57 -3.47 -6.52 -49.25
CA VAL A 57 -2.56 -6.25 -48.11
C VAL A 57 -3.33 -5.60 -46.96
N ILE A 58 -4.17 -4.60 -47.23
CA ILE A 58 -5.02 -3.95 -46.21
C ILE A 58 -5.95 -4.98 -45.55
N ALA A 59 -6.55 -5.88 -46.34
CA ALA A 59 -7.41 -6.93 -45.81
C ALA A 59 -6.63 -7.96 -44.99
N SER A 60 -5.39 -8.30 -45.37
CA SER A 60 -4.52 -9.18 -44.59
C SER A 60 -4.11 -8.55 -43.25
N ILE A 61 -3.75 -7.26 -43.25
CA ILE A 61 -3.45 -6.53 -42.00
C ILE A 61 -4.68 -6.54 -41.09
N ALA A 62 -5.85 -6.16 -41.60
CA ALA A 62 -7.08 -6.13 -40.81
C ALA A 62 -7.47 -7.51 -40.25
N ARG A 63 -7.25 -8.60 -41.02
CA ARG A 63 -7.48 -9.97 -40.55
C ARG A 63 -6.49 -10.37 -39.45
N LEU A 64 -5.22 -10.04 -39.60
CA LEU A 64 -4.20 -10.34 -38.60
C LEU A 64 -4.40 -9.51 -37.33
N GLU A 65 -4.74 -8.22 -37.43
CA GLU A 65 -5.10 -7.39 -36.27
C GLU A 65 -6.33 -7.94 -35.55
N SER A 66 -7.38 -8.30 -36.30
CA SER A 66 -8.59 -8.90 -35.72
C SER A 66 -8.31 -10.26 -35.07
N LEU A 67 -7.45 -11.08 -35.67
CA LEU A 67 -7.02 -12.36 -35.11
C LEU A 67 -6.17 -12.15 -33.86
N LYS A 68 -5.22 -11.20 -33.88
CA LYS A 68 -4.45 -10.79 -32.70
C LYS A 68 -5.41 -10.40 -31.59
N ASP A 69 -6.39 -9.54 -31.83
CA ASP A 69 -7.38 -9.16 -30.81
C ASP A 69 -8.21 -10.35 -30.29
N SER A 70 -8.56 -11.31 -31.16
CA SER A 70 -9.28 -12.53 -30.76
C SER A 70 -8.41 -13.49 -29.91
N VAL A 71 -7.14 -13.66 -30.26
CA VAL A 71 -6.18 -14.54 -29.57
C VAL A 71 -5.64 -13.85 -28.31
N ARG A 72 -5.53 -12.52 -28.33
CA ARG A 72 -5.16 -11.66 -27.21
C ARG A 72 -6.05 -11.90 -26.00
N GLY A 73 -7.35 -12.15 -26.22
CA GLY A 73 -8.27 -12.55 -25.15
C GLY A 73 -7.90 -13.86 -24.44
N ARG A 74 -7.10 -14.74 -25.07
CA ARG A 74 -6.65 -16.02 -24.50
C ARG A 74 -5.33 -15.90 -23.70
N PHE A 75 -4.51 -14.87 -23.93
CA PHE A 75 -3.13 -14.82 -23.42
C PHE A 75 -2.62 -13.45 -22.95
N VAL A 76 -3.18 -12.33 -23.42
CA VAL A 76 -2.97 -11.04 -22.75
C VAL A 76 -3.81 -11.04 -21.49
N TYR A 77 -3.19 -10.55 -20.42
CA TYR A 77 -3.78 -10.39 -19.09
C TYR A 77 -4.94 -9.36 -19.12
N VAL A 78 -6.05 -9.74 -19.75
CA VAL A 78 -7.39 -9.47 -19.27
C VAL A 78 -7.45 -10.19 -17.93
N GLY A 79 -7.45 -9.45 -16.83
CA GLY A 79 -7.35 -10.02 -15.49
C GLY A 79 -8.34 -11.15 -15.27
N ALA A 80 -7.81 -12.38 -15.38
CA ALA A 80 -8.42 -13.65 -15.07
C ALA A 80 -9.72 -14.00 -15.84
N GLY A 81 -9.84 -15.28 -16.21
CA GLY A 81 -10.99 -15.87 -16.92
C GLY A 81 -12.32 -15.91 -16.13
N TYR A 82 -12.58 -14.90 -15.29
CA TYR A 82 -13.73 -14.83 -14.39
C TYR A 82 -14.62 -13.60 -14.66
N GLY A 83 -14.31 -12.76 -15.66
CA GLY A 83 -15.11 -11.56 -15.95
C GLY A 83 -14.82 -10.37 -15.03
N LEU A 84 -13.57 -10.25 -14.58
CA LEU A 84 -13.09 -9.14 -13.74
C LEU A 84 -12.19 -8.21 -14.55
N ARG A 85 -12.24 -6.90 -14.25
CA ARG A 85 -11.36 -5.91 -14.91
C ARG A 85 -10.81 -4.91 -13.90
N TRP A 86 -9.50 -4.76 -13.87
CA TRP A 86 -8.87 -3.64 -13.16
C TRP A 86 -9.06 -2.32 -13.92
N ARG A 87 -9.43 -1.27 -13.21
CA ARG A 87 -9.45 0.11 -13.71
C ARG A 87 -8.81 1.03 -12.68
N GLU A 88 -7.76 1.73 -13.10
CA GLU A 88 -7.18 2.80 -12.30
C GLU A 88 -8.09 4.04 -12.33
N ILE A 89 -8.20 4.72 -11.19
CA ILE A 89 -9.07 5.87 -10.99
C ILE A 89 -8.19 7.02 -10.53
N GLU A 90 -8.15 8.10 -11.30
CA GLU A 90 -7.45 9.32 -10.89
C GLU A 90 -8.15 9.92 -9.66
N THR A 91 -7.35 10.27 -8.65
CA THR A 91 -7.87 10.92 -7.44
C THR A 91 -6.96 12.06 -7.01
N ALA A 92 -7.54 13.15 -6.51
CA ALA A 92 -6.84 14.39 -6.17
C ALA A 92 -6.22 14.40 -4.76
N PHE A 93 -5.99 13.24 -4.14
CA PHE A 93 -5.45 13.18 -2.78
C PHE A 93 -3.92 13.15 -2.80
N GLU A 94 -3.28 14.15 -2.18
CA GLU A 94 -1.82 14.33 -2.15
C GLU A 94 -1.05 13.11 -1.58
N SER A 95 -1.68 12.31 -0.72
CA SER A 95 -1.10 11.09 -0.13
C SER A 95 -1.45 9.79 -0.86
N ARG A 96 -2.29 9.84 -1.90
CA ARG A 96 -2.74 8.65 -2.61
C ARG A 96 -1.68 8.20 -3.61
N ILE A 97 -1.23 6.96 -3.48
CA ILE A 97 -0.34 6.33 -4.47
C ILE A 97 -1.16 5.76 -5.61
N LEU A 98 -2.19 4.99 -5.26
CA LEU A 98 -3.01 4.26 -6.22
C LEU A 98 -4.44 4.17 -5.69
N THR A 99 -5.38 4.52 -6.57
CA THR A 99 -6.77 4.12 -6.42
C THR A 99 -7.13 3.32 -7.67
N GLY A 100 -7.62 2.10 -7.49
CA GLY A 100 -8.18 1.36 -8.61
C GLY A 100 -9.30 0.46 -8.17
N ALA A 101 -10.08 -0.03 -9.13
CA ALA A 101 -11.23 -0.86 -8.88
C ALA A 101 -11.15 -2.14 -9.71
N VAL A 102 -11.40 -3.27 -9.07
CA VAL A 102 -11.72 -4.53 -9.73
C VAL A 102 -13.21 -4.50 -10.05
N ILE A 103 -13.54 -4.25 -11.31
CA ILE A 103 -14.90 -4.15 -11.81
C ILE A 103 -15.45 -5.56 -12.03
N ASN A 104 -16.61 -5.81 -11.45
CA ASN A 104 -17.35 -7.05 -11.64
C ASN A 104 -18.17 -7.01 -12.94
N SER A 105 -18.09 -8.06 -13.75
CA SER A 105 -18.99 -8.23 -14.91
C SER A 105 -20.05 -9.30 -14.66
N ASN A 106 -19.68 -10.41 -14.02
CA ASN A 106 -20.47 -11.65 -14.07
C ASN A 106 -20.71 -12.32 -12.70
N HIS A 107 -20.02 -11.91 -11.64
CA HIS A 107 -20.16 -12.56 -10.34
C HIS A 107 -21.43 -12.14 -9.62
N ILE A 108 -22.08 -13.14 -9.03
CA ILE A 108 -23.24 -12.98 -8.16
C ILE A 108 -22.85 -13.26 -6.71
N GLU A 109 -21.98 -14.26 -6.50
CA GLU A 109 -21.55 -14.70 -5.17
C GLU A 109 -20.35 -13.87 -4.67
N PRO A 110 -20.46 -13.20 -3.50
CA PRO A 110 -19.39 -12.35 -2.97
C PRO A 110 -18.08 -13.07 -2.70
N ARG A 111 -18.12 -14.30 -2.14
CA ARG A 111 -16.92 -15.06 -1.83
C ARG A 111 -16.11 -15.36 -3.08
N ARG A 112 -16.74 -15.93 -4.11
CA ARG A 112 -16.09 -16.20 -5.41
C ARG A 112 -15.56 -14.94 -6.06
N PHE A 113 -16.32 -13.85 -6.04
CA PHE A 113 -15.85 -12.56 -6.58
C PHE A 113 -14.56 -12.10 -5.89
N LEU A 114 -14.52 -12.15 -4.55
CA LEU A 114 -13.35 -11.73 -3.78
C LEU A 114 -12.15 -12.66 -3.99
N GLU A 115 -12.38 -13.97 -4.07
CA GLU A 115 -11.35 -14.97 -4.36
C GLU A 115 -10.76 -14.78 -5.76
N ASP A 116 -11.59 -14.59 -6.79
CA ASP A 116 -11.14 -14.37 -8.16
C ASP A 116 -10.47 -12.99 -8.34
N ALA A 117 -10.86 -12.00 -7.54
CA ALA A 117 -10.21 -10.69 -7.52
C ALA A 117 -8.82 -10.72 -6.85
N SER A 118 -8.49 -11.78 -6.10
CA SER A 118 -7.27 -11.84 -5.28
C SER A 118 -6.00 -11.61 -6.09
N GLU A 119 -5.79 -12.38 -7.16
CA GLU A 119 -4.57 -12.29 -7.98
C GLU A 119 -4.42 -10.89 -8.61
N ILE A 120 -5.53 -10.26 -9.04
CA ILE A 120 -5.51 -8.90 -9.57
C ILE A 120 -5.08 -7.90 -8.50
N VAL A 121 -5.64 -8.00 -7.29
CA VAL A 121 -5.29 -7.09 -6.20
C VAL A 121 -3.84 -7.29 -5.75
N LEU A 122 -3.42 -8.55 -5.57
CA LEU A 122 -2.06 -8.90 -5.13
C LEU A 122 -1.00 -8.41 -6.12
N GLU A 123 -1.21 -8.59 -7.43
CA GLU A 123 -0.29 -8.09 -8.46
C GLU A 123 -0.10 -6.56 -8.35
N ARG A 124 -1.20 -5.82 -8.16
CA ARG A 124 -1.17 -4.35 -8.02
C ARG A 124 -0.49 -3.92 -6.72
N VAL A 125 -0.79 -4.58 -5.61
CA VAL A 125 -0.14 -4.32 -4.32
C VAL A 125 1.37 -4.57 -4.41
N GLN A 126 1.77 -5.69 -5.02
CA GLN A 126 3.18 -6.02 -5.21
C GLN A 126 3.90 -4.99 -6.09
N SER A 127 3.27 -4.54 -7.18
CA SER A 127 3.81 -3.47 -8.03
C SER A 127 4.02 -2.16 -7.27
N VAL A 128 3.10 -1.82 -6.35
CA VAL A 128 3.26 -0.64 -5.50
C VAL A 128 4.40 -0.85 -4.49
N LEU A 129 4.52 -2.02 -3.88
CA LEU A 129 5.58 -2.34 -2.90
C LEU A 129 7.00 -2.41 -3.50
N GLN A 130 7.10 -2.62 -4.80
CA GLN A 130 8.39 -2.48 -5.52
C GLN A 130 8.88 -1.03 -5.50
N ARG A 131 7.95 -0.07 -5.58
CA ARG A 131 8.26 1.37 -5.60
C ARG A 131 8.30 2.01 -4.20
N TYR A 132 7.54 1.46 -3.26
CA TYR A 132 7.41 1.96 -1.90
C TYR A 132 7.68 0.82 -0.90
N ASP A 133 8.60 1.01 0.04
CA ASP A 133 8.97 -0.03 1.03
C ASP A 133 7.79 -0.48 1.92
N SER A 134 6.76 0.37 2.03
CA SER A 134 5.57 0.14 2.84
C SER A 134 4.40 1.02 2.39
N ILE A 135 3.16 0.53 2.56
CA ILE A 135 1.94 1.25 2.18
C ILE A 135 0.80 1.06 3.19
N LYS A 136 -0.13 2.02 3.24
CA LYS A 136 -1.38 1.90 3.99
C LYS A 136 -2.49 1.63 3.00
N ILE A 137 -3.07 0.44 3.06
CA ILE A 137 -4.10 -0.02 2.14
C ILE A 137 -5.44 -0.13 2.84
N ASN A 138 -6.51 0.25 2.15
CA ASN A 138 -7.84 -0.25 2.47
C ASN A 138 -8.54 -0.70 1.20
N THR A 139 -9.63 -1.43 1.39
CA THR A 139 -10.47 -1.91 0.30
C THR A 139 -11.91 -1.53 0.59
N VAL A 140 -12.69 -1.31 -0.46
CA VAL A 140 -14.10 -0.94 -0.36
C VAL A 140 -14.87 -1.81 -1.34
N PHE A 141 -15.70 -2.70 -0.80
CA PHE A 141 -16.64 -3.48 -1.58
C PHE A 141 -17.88 -2.63 -1.86
N ASN A 142 -18.26 -2.54 -3.14
CA ASN A 142 -19.43 -1.79 -3.57
C ASN A 142 -20.47 -2.74 -4.16
N GLY A 143 -21.70 -2.65 -3.66
CA GLY A 143 -22.81 -3.49 -4.10
C GLY A 143 -24.13 -2.73 -4.16
N GLU A 144 -25.05 -3.21 -5.00
CA GLU A 144 -26.45 -2.81 -5.00
C GLU A 144 -27.22 -3.72 -4.03
N PHE A 145 -27.96 -3.11 -3.11
CA PHE A 145 -28.77 -3.79 -2.13
C PHE A 145 -30.25 -3.46 -2.35
N VAL A 146 -31.12 -4.42 -2.03
CA VAL A 146 -32.56 -4.32 -2.19
C VAL A 146 -33.28 -4.67 -0.90
N ALA A 147 -34.35 -3.93 -0.57
CA ALA A 147 -35.25 -4.19 0.55
C ALA A 147 -36.68 -3.85 0.12
N GLY A 148 -37.48 -4.87 -0.19
CA GLY A 148 -38.76 -4.67 -0.88
C GLY A 148 -38.54 -3.96 -2.22
N ASP A 149 -39.28 -2.86 -2.46
CA ASP A 149 -39.17 -2.07 -3.69
C ASP A 149 -38.00 -1.07 -3.69
N LYS A 150 -37.26 -0.96 -2.57
CA LYS A 150 -36.16 0.00 -2.44
C LYS A 150 -34.87 -0.60 -2.97
N ARG A 151 -34.13 0.15 -3.79
CA ARG A 151 -32.76 -0.17 -4.23
C ARG A 151 -31.79 0.91 -3.76
N ALA A 152 -30.61 0.51 -3.29
CA ALA A 152 -29.57 1.45 -2.89
C ALA A 152 -28.18 0.87 -3.11
N ASN A 153 -27.25 1.72 -3.56
CA ASN A 153 -25.83 1.38 -3.60
C ASN A 153 -25.23 1.58 -2.21
N LYS A 154 -24.62 0.52 -1.67
CA LYS A 154 -23.94 0.57 -0.37
C LYS A 154 -22.52 0.07 -0.49
N SER A 155 -21.67 0.57 0.39
CA SER A 155 -20.25 0.27 0.42
C SER A 155 -19.83 -0.30 1.77
N ILE A 156 -19.03 -1.35 1.75
CA ILE A 156 -18.41 -1.96 2.94
C ILE A 156 -16.91 -1.70 2.82
N ALA A 157 -16.39 -0.86 3.72
CA ALA A 157 -14.98 -0.51 3.74
C ALA A 157 -14.24 -1.34 4.79
N THR A 158 -13.09 -1.91 4.42
CA THR A 158 -12.18 -2.51 5.38
C THR A 158 -11.42 -1.43 6.13
N ARG A 159 -10.92 -1.78 7.31
CA ARG A 159 -9.98 -0.91 8.04
C ARG A 159 -8.70 -0.73 7.23
N ASN A 160 -8.02 0.39 7.46
CA ASN A 160 -6.69 0.57 6.93
C ASN A 160 -5.74 -0.47 7.52
N TYR A 161 -4.90 -1.05 6.67
CA TYR A 161 -3.88 -2.02 7.03
C TYR A 161 -2.53 -1.59 6.49
N GLU A 162 -1.48 -1.81 7.26
CA GLU A 162 -0.12 -1.49 6.86
C GLU A 162 0.52 -2.72 6.24
N ILE A 163 0.97 -2.59 4.99
CA ILE A 163 1.67 -3.64 4.27
C ILE A 163 3.13 -3.25 4.14
N TYR A 164 4.00 -4.16 4.56
CA TYR A 164 5.45 -4.09 4.43
C TYR A 164 5.92 -5.12 3.40
N ARG A 165 7.15 -4.99 2.88
CA ARG A 165 7.72 -5.97 1.94
C ARG A 165 7.72 -7.42 2.46
N CYS A 166 7.83 -7.62 3.76
CA CYS A 166 7.84 -8.95 4.39
C CYS A 166 6.45 -9.46 4.77
N THR A 167 5.39 -8.67 4.58
CA THR A 167 4.02 -9.10 4.88
C THR A 167 3.60 -10.19 3.89
N ASP A 168 3.04 -11.29 4.40
CA ASP A 168 2.35 -12.27 3.56
C ASP A 168 1.09 -11.63 2.98
N GLN A 169 1.14 -11.32 1.69
CA GLN A 169 0.06 -10.61 1.01
C GLN A 169 -1.16 -11.51 0.80
N ARG A 170 -0.98 -12.83 0.66
CA ARG A 170 -2.09 -13.77 0.50
C ARG A 170 -2.84 -13.92 1.82
N GLU A 171 -2.11 -14.11 2.91
CA GLU A 171 -2.68 -14.14 4.26
C GLU A 171 -3.41 -12.83 4.59
N TRP A 172 -2.79 -11.69 4.27
CA TRP A 172 -3.42 -10.37 4.42
C TRP A 172 -4.74 -10.29 3.65
N TYR A 173 -4.75 -10.67 2.38
CA TYR A 173 -5.94 -10.56 1.54
C TYR A 173 -7.10 -11.40 2.11
N VAL A 174 -6.84 -12.65 2.49
CA VAL A 174 -7.87 -13.51 3.09
C VAL A 174 -8.36 -12.94 4.43
N SER A 175 -7.45 -12.71 5.37
CA SER A 175 -7.80 -12.35 6.75
C SER A 175 -8.30 -10.91 6.94
N ARG A 176 -7.90 -9.97 6.07
CA ARG A 176 -8.18 -8.53 6.20
C ARG A 176 -9.10 -7.96 5.12
N VAL A 177 -9.27 -8.66 4.00
CA VAL A 177 -10.18 -8.27 2.92
C VAL A 177 -11.36 -9.24 2.84
N VAL A 178 -11.12 -10.51 2.55
CA VAL A 178 -12.19 -11.49 2.28
C VAL A 178 -13.09 -11.69 3.48
N GLU A 179 -12.53 -12.18 4.59
CA GLU A 179 -13.33 -12.56 5.76
C GLU A 179 -14.08 -11.38 6.40
N PRO A 180 -13.48 -10.18 6.60
CA PRO A 180 -14.20 -9.04 7.14
C PRO A 180 -15.34 -8.53 6.25
N ILE A 181 -15.18 -8.57 4.92
CA ILE A 181 -16.23 -8.16 3.99
C ILE A 181 -17.39 -9.15 4.05
N LEU A 182 -17.11 -10.46 4.04
CA LEU A 182 -18.14 -11.50 4.10
C LEU A 182 -18.91 -11.46 5.43
N ALA A 183 -18.21 -11.35 6.56
CA ALA A 183 -18.84 -11.19 7.86
C ALA A 183 -19.73 -9.93 7.92
N SER A 184 -19.27 -8.80 7.35
CA SER A 184 -20.07 -7.58 7.28
C SER A 184 -21.30 -7.74 6.38
N LEU A 185 -21.21 -8.53 5.30
CA LEU A 185 -22.33 -8.81 4.40
C LEU A 185 -23.38 -9.70 5.07
N GLU A 186 -22.95 -10.72 5.81
CA GLU A 186 -23.83 -11.60 6.59
C GLU A 186 -24.57 -10.79 7.66
N GLU A 187 -23.85 -10.00 8.46
CA GLU A 187 -24.46 -9.14 9.47
C GLU A 187 -25.47 -8.15 8.86
N PHE A 188 -25.19 -7.65 7.66
CA PHE A 188 -26.09 -6.72 6.97
C PHE A 188 -27.41 -7.38 6.53
N GLN A 189 -27.37 -8.67 6.21
CA GLN A 189 -28.54 -9.46 5.82
C GLN A 189 -29.33 -9.96 7.02
N GLU A 190 -28.67 -10.30 8.12
CA GLU A 190 -29.29 -10.82 9.34
C GLU A 190 -29.98 -9.74 10.18
N ARG A 191 -29.58 -8.47 10.07
CA ARG A 191 -30.30 -7.37 10.70
C ARG A 191 -31.70 -7.27 10.05
N ASP A 192 -32.77 -7.33 10.86
CA ASP A 192 -34.23 -7.26 10.53
C ASP A 192 -34.68 -6.13 9.56
N SER A 193 -33.75 -5.33 9.06
CA SER A 193 -33.89 -4.29 8.05
C SER A 193 -34.27 -4.79 6.64
N GLY A 194 -34.14 -6.10 6.37
CA GLY A 194 -34.58 -6.73 5.11
C GLY A 194 -33.73 -6.39 3.88
N TRP A 195 -32.50 -5.90 4.04
CA TRP A 195 -31.61 -5.58 2.93
C TRP A 195 -30.83 -6.82 2.47
N ALA A 196 -31.04 -7.23 1.23
CA ALA A 196 -30.27 -8.29 0.58
C ALA A 196 -29.35 -7.71 -0.49
N LEU A 197 -28.17 -8.29 -0.67
CA LEU A 197 -27.29 -7.95 -1.79
C LEU A 197 -27.92 -8.46 -3.10
N SER A 198 -28.15 -7.57 -4.05
CA SER A 198 -28.69 -7.91 -5.37
C SER A 198 -27.63 -7.98 -6.46
N ARG A 199 -26.59 -7.14 -6.38
CA ARG A 199 -25.55 -7.09 -7.41
C ARG A 199 -24.22 -6.62 -6.84
N ILE A 200 -23.13 -7.28 -7.23
CA ILE A 200 -21.77 -6.85 -6.93
C ILE A 200 -21.34 -5.86 -8.02
N LEU A 201 -20.87 -4.67 -7.63
CA LEU A 201 -20.43 -3.64 -8.57
C LEU A 201 -18.93 -3.71 -8.80
N ASN A 202 -18.14 -3.59 -7.73
CA ASN A 202 -16.68 -3.63 -7.80
C ASN A 202 -16.05 -3.74 -6.40
N LEU A 203 -14.75 -4.05 -6.38
CA LEU A 203 -13.88 -3.90 -5.22
C LEU A 203 -12.88 -2.77 -5.50
N THR A 204 -13.02 -1.66 -4.79
CA THR A 204 -12.05 -0.56 -4.85
C THR A 204 -10.88 -0.86 -3.92
N VAL A 205 -9.67 -0.73 -4.44
CA VAL A 205 -8.42 -0.85 -3.71
C VAL A 205 -7.74 0.51 -3.68
N ASN A 206 -7.31 0.86 -2.47
CA ASN A 206 -6.93 2.21 -2.10
C ASN A 206 -5.58 2.12 -1.41
N ALA A 207 -4.49 2.38 -2.13
CA ALA A 207 -3.16 2.41 -1.56
C ALA A 207 -2.71 3.86 -1.33
N ASN A 208 -2.42 4.16 -0.08
CA ASN A 208 -1.88 5.44 0.33
C ASN A 208 -0.40 5.27 0.65
N LYS A 209 0.34 6.35 0.48
CA LYS A 209 1.72 6.43 0.98
C LYS A 209 1.68 6.19 2.48
N LEU A 210 2.24 5.06 2.91
CA LEU A 210 2.59 4.91 4.32
C LEU A 210 3.75 5.88 4.52
N ASN A 211 3.45 7.05 5.06
CA ASN A 211 4.46 7.85 5.70
C ASN A 211 4.63 7.16 7.05
N PRO A 212 5.66 6.34 7.26
CA PRO A 212 5.70 5.49 8.45
C PRO A 212 5.66 6.35 9.70
N LEU A 213 6.09 7.62 9.63
CA LEU A 213 6.04 8.61 10.70
C LEU A 213 5.99 10.03 10.04
N ARG A 214 4.81 10.57 9.68
CA ARG A 214 4.72 12.02 9.35
C ARG A 214 4.75 12.79 10.67
N ALA A 215 5.92 13.20 11.14
CA ALA A 215 6.03 13.94 12.39
C ALA A 215 5.66 15.42 12.27
N GLY A 216 4.38 15.73 12.48
CA GLY A 216 3.90 17.09 12.73
C GLY A 216 4.19 17.50 14.17
N CYS A 217 4.97 18.55 14.37
CA CYS A 217 5.58 18.86 15.66
C CYS A 217 4.68 19.64 16.64
N ARG A 218 3.35 19.47 16.50
CA ARG A 218 2.34 20.16 17.30
C ARG A 218 1.20 19.25 17.78
N ILE A 219 1.54 18.03 18.20
CA ILE A 219 0.55 17.09 18.76
C ILE A 219 0.22 17.44 20.21
N LYS A 220 -1.08 17.48 20.52
CA LYS A 220 -1.57 17.51 21.91
C LYS A 220 -1.51 16.09 22.46
N LEU A 221 -0.67 15.86 23.47
CA LEU A 221 -0.60 14.54 24.11
C LEU A 221 -1.92 14.20 24.81
N PRO A 222 -2.34 12.92 24.79
CA PRO A 222 -3.45 12.44 25.60
C PRO A 222 -3.26 12.83 27.07
N GLU A 223 -4.34 13.25 27.73
CA GLU A 223 -4.26 13.76 29.12
C GLU A 223 -3.73 12.69 30.09
N GLU A 224 -4.01 11.42 29.84
CA GLU A 224 -3.49 10.29 30.64
C GLU A 224 -1.95 10.26 30.69
N ILE A 225 -1.30 10.52 29.56
CA ILE A 225 0.15 10.55 29.43
C ILE A 225 0.72 11.82 30.04
N LYS A 226 0.07 12.95 29.78
CA LYS A 226 0.47 14.26 30.31
C LYS A 226 0.41 14.30 31.83
N ASN A 227 -0.64 13.74 32.43
CA ASN A 227 -0.85 13.69 33.87
C ASN A 227 0.19 12.83 34.61
N LYS A 228 0.75 11.81 33.94
CA LYS A 228 1.84 11.01 34.50
C LYS A 228 3.13 11.81 34.69
N LYS A 229 3.29 12.97 34.05
CA LYS A 229 4.51 13.81 34.12
C LYS A 229 5.81 13.02 33.85
N ALA A 230 5.70 11.97 33.05
CA ALA A 230 6.75 11.01 32.74
C ALA A 230 7.43 11.26 31.38
N VAL A 231 6.88 12.19 30.60
CA VAL A 231 7.35 12.52 29.25
C VAL A 231 7.66 14.01 29.12
N ILE A 232 8.53 14.36 28.17
CA ILE A 232 8.85 15.74 27.77
C ILE A 232 8.51 15.89 26.28
N ASN A 233 7.52 16.72 26.00
CA ASN A 233 7.12 17.09 24.64
C ASN A 233 7.76 18.43 24.27
N VAL A 234 8.91 18.38 23.58
CA VAL A 234 9.54 19.56 23.01
C VAL A 234 8.75 19.99 21.78
N ARG A 235 8.23 21.22 21.82
CA ARG A 235 7.40 21.79 20.76
C ARG A 235 8.30 22.45 19.73
N SER A 236 8.42 21.84 18.57
CA SER A 236 9.14 22.39 17.44
C SER A 236 8.20 22.70 16.28
N ILE A 237 8.67 23.51 15.32
CA ILE A 237 7.91 23.84 14.10
C ILE A 237 8.50 23.09 12.90
N ASP A 238 9.76 22.69 13.00
CA ASP A 238 10.43 21.80 12.05
C ASP A 238 10.04 20.35 12.33
N ASN A 239 9.97 19.49 11.31
CA ASN A 239 9.59 18.07 11.42
C ASN A 239 10.66 17.19 12.13
N ALA A 240 11.43 17.78 13.04
CA ALA A 240 12.62 17.23 13.70
C ALA A 240 12.37 16.85 15.16
N CYS A 241 11.14 16.55 15.57
CA CYS A 241 10.81 16.23 16.97
C CYS A 241 11.60 15.03 17.54
N PHE A 242 12.01 14.09 16.67
CA PHE A 242 12.92 13.02 17.07
C PHE A 242 14.25 13.59 17.56
N ALA A 243 14.88 14.46 16.78
CA ALA A 243 16.17 15.04 17.11
C ALA A 243 16.06 15.91 18.37
N TRP A 244 15.01 16.72 18.48
CA TRP A 244 14.73 17.50 19.69
C TRP A 244 14.51 16.62 20.93
N SER A 245 13.82 15.49 20.80
CA SER A 245 13.61 14.56 21.92
C SER A 245 14.90 13.89 22.37
N VAL A 246 15.77 13.52 21.43
CA VAL A 246 17.11 12.98 21.74
C VAL A 246 17.97 14.04 22.42
N VAL A 247 18.01 15.27 21.90
CA VAL A 247 18.75 16.37 22.53
C VAL A 247 18.24 16.65 23.93
N ALA A 248 16.92 16.65 24.15
CA ALA A 248 16.35 16.86 25.48
C ALA A 248 16.74 15.76 26.48
N ALA A 249 17.05 14.56 26.00
CA ALA A 249 17.55 13.46 26.83
C ALA A 249 19.03 13.66 27.19
N LEU A 250 19.84 14.12 26.22
CA LEU A 250 21.27 14.33 26.38
C LEU A 250 21.61 15.62 27.15
N HIS A 251 20.77 16.64 27.02
CA HIS A 251 20.92 17.95 27.65
C HIS A 251 19.64 18.32 28.42
N PRO A 252 19.36 17.67 29.56
CA PRO A 252 18.15 17.95 30.32
C PRO A 252 18.10 19.41 30.78
N ALA A 253 17.00 20.10 30.44
CA ALA A 253 16.75 21.45 30.91
C ALA A 253 16.02 21.43 32.27
N GLU A 254 16.35 22.38 33.15
CA GLU A 254 15.72 22.48 34.48
C GLU A 254 14.31 23.08 34.40
N SER A 255 14.10 24.03 33.49
CA SER A 255 12.83 24.74 33.33
C SER A 255 12.43 24.88 31.86
N HIS A 256 11.14 25.11 31.63
CA HIS A 256 10.59 25.35 30.29
C HIS A 256 10.93 24.24 29.28
N THR A 257 11.00 22.99 29.75
CA THR A 257 11.46 21.81 29.00
C THR A 257 10.68 21.53 27.70
N TYR A 258 9.55 22.18 27.48
CA TYR A 258 8.76 22.10 26.25
C TYR A 258 9.25 23.03 25.14
N ARG A 259 10.19 23.94 25.39
CA ARG A 259 10.69 24.93 24.40
C ARG A 259 11.97 24.42 23.74
N THR A 260 12.10 24.61 22.43
CA THR A 260 13.35 24.33 21.69
C THR A 260 14.51 25.20 22.18
N SER A 261 14.23 26.46 22.55
CA SER A 261 15.23 27.40 23.08
C SER A 261 15.87 26.98 24.41
N SER A 262 15.29 26.00 25.11
CA SER A 262 15.86 25.44 26.34
C SER A 262 17.00 24.45 26.07
N TYR A 263 17.26 24.13 24.80
CA TYR A 263 18.22 23.12 24.39
C TYR A 263 19.16 23.68 23.32
N PRO A 264 20.40 23.17 23.22
CA PRO A 264 21.24 23.43 22.06
C PRO A 264 20.55 22.93 20.79
N HIS A 265 20.79 23.61 19.67
CA HIS A 265 20.21 23.19 18.40
C HIS A 265 20.70 21.80 18.02
N TYR A 266 19.80 20.91 17.59
CA TYR A 266 20.13 19.50 17.38
C TYR A 266 21.24 19.26 16.35
N SER A 267 21.35 20.11 15.33
CA SER A 267 22.40 19.99 14.31
C SER A 267 23.82 20.23 14.84
N LEU A 268 23.96 20.87 16.01
CA LEU A 268 25.25 21.10 16.66
C LEU A 268 25.66 19.93 17.56
N VAL A 269 24.69 19.11 17.98
CA VAL A 269 24.89 18.02 18.95
C VAL A 269 24.88 16.65 18.27
N LEU A 270 24.07 16.50 17.23
CA LEU A 270 23.81 15.22 16.56
C LEU A 270 24.42 15.20 15.17
N ASN A 271 25.08 14.09 14.85
CA ASN A 271 25.46 13.75 13.49
C ASN A 271 24.23 13.22 12.73
N LEU A 272 23.77 14.01 11.75
CA LEU A 272 22.58 13.74 10.94
C LEU A 272 22.93 13.48 9.46
N THR A 273 24.18 13.12 9.15
CA THR A 273 24.61 12.88 7.77
C THR A 273 23.82 11.74 7.12
N GLY A 274 23.08 12.09 6.05
CA GLY A 274 22.22 11.15 5.33
C GLY A 274 21.02 10.66 6.14
N ILE A 275 20.60 11.42 7.14
CA ILE A 275 19.32 11.25 7.84
C ILE A 275 18.35 12.30 7.28
N GLU A 276 17.17 11.85 6.86
CA GLU A 276 16.12 12.72 6.35
C GLU A 276 15.00 12.87 7.36
N PHE A 277 14.45 14.08 7.46
CA PHE A 277 13.28 14.36 8.29
C PHE A 277 12.00 14.38 7.45
N PRO A 278 10.86 13.89 7.99
CA PRO A 278 10.69 13.34 9.34
C PRO A 278 11.39 11.98 9.53
N MET A 279 11.93 11.76 10.74
CA MET A 279 12.65 10.53 11.09
C MET A 279 11.74 9.31 10.91
N THR A 280 12.30 8.20 10.41
CA THR A 280 11.60 6.92 10.27
C THR A 280 12.26 5.82 11.12
N LEU A 281 11.53 4.75 11.50
CA LEU A 281 12.07 3.69 12.35
C LEU A 281 13.25 2.95 11.69
N SER A 282 13.25 2.83 10.37
CA SER A 282 14.34 2.23 9.58
C SER A 282 15.63 3.04 9.67
N GLN A 283 15.53 4.38 9.71
CA GLN A 283 16.67 5.29 9.83
C GLN A 283 17.27 5.31 11.25
N ILE A 284 16.54 4.85 12.29
CA ILE A 284 17.04 4.88 13.67
C ILE A 284 18.34 4.07 13.83
N LYS A 285 18.46 2.89 13.19
CA LYS A 285 19.68 2.09 13.32
C LYS A 285 20.91 2.85 12.76
N LYS A 286 20.72 3.58 11.66
CA LYS A 286 21.74 4.45 11.09
C LYS A 286 22.09 5.58 12.05
N PHE A 287 21.08 6.24 12.62
CA PHE A 287 21.26 7.30 13.62
C PHE A 287 22.03 6.82 14.86
N GLU A 288 21.68 5.65 15.41
CA GLU A 288 22.32 5.03 16.57
C GLU A 288 23.81 4.77 16.33
N ASN A 289 24.16 4.33 15.12
CA ASN A 289 25.55 4.10 14.73
C ASN A 289 26.34 5.40 14.54
N LEU A 290 25.71 6.45 14.00
CA LEU A 290 26.36 7.75 13.76
C LEU A 290 26.67 8.52 15.05
N ASN A 291 25.82 8.38 16.07
CA ASN A 291 25.88 9.21 17.28
C ASN A 291 26.38 8.47 18.52
N ASP A 292 26.61 7.16 18.39
CA ASP A 292 26.88 6.25 19.51
C ASP A 292 25.84 6.33 20.65
N ILE A 293 24.57 6.26 20.27
CA ILE A 293 23.41 6.33 21.16
C ILE A 293 22.53 5.11 20.87
N THR A 294 21.86 4.58 21.90
CA THR A 294 20.84 3.53 21.74
C THR A 294 19.45 4.06 22.02
N ILE A 295 18.49 3.65 21.22
CA ILE A 295 17.13 4.20 21.25
C ILE A 295 16.11 3.07 21.32
N ASN A 296 15.26 3.13 22.35
CA ASN A 296 14.01 2.39 22.37
C ASN A 296 12.86 3.30 21.97
N VAL A 297 11.90 2.76 21.25
CA VAL A 297 10.67 3.44 20.86
C VAL A 297 9.47 2.64 21.35
N TYR A 298 8.58 3.32 22.07
CA TYR A 298 7.32 2.79 22.55
C TYR A 298 6.16 3.49 21.85
N ALA A 299 5.00 2.85 21.73
CA ALA A 299 3.78 3.44 21.19
C ALA A 299 2.61 3.33 22.19
N ILE A 300 1.54 4.07 21.92
CA ILE A 300 0.27 3.99 22.65
C ILE A 300 -0.70 3.14 21.84
N GLU A 301 -1.03 1.95 22.34
CA GLU A 301 -2.10 1.09 21.82
C GLU A 301 -3.17 0.92 22.92
N GLU A 302 -3.45 -0.31 23.39
CA GLU A 302 -4.21 -0.55 24.64
C GLU A 302 -3.35 -0.31 25.91
N GLY A 303 -2.08 0.02 25.71
CA GLY A 303 -1.07 0.26 26.73
C GLY A 303 0.17 0.92 26.13
N ILE A 304 1.24 1.07 26.91
CA ILE A 304 2.53 1.51 26.39
C ILE A 304 3.28 0.26 25.97
N VAL A 305 3.46 0.06 24.67
CA VAL A 305 4.08 -1.15 24.12
C VAL A 305 5.37 -0.79 23.39
N PRO A 306 6.42 -1.62 23.47
CA PRO A 306 7.64 -1.39 22.70
C PRO A 306 7.42 -1.72 21.22
N ILE A 307 7.66 -0.76 20.33
CA ILE A 307 7.62 -0.97 18.87
C ILE A 307 9.02 -1.13 18.26
N ARG A 308 10.06 -0.69 18.99
CA ARG A 308 11.46 -0.91 18.64
C ARG A 308 12.29 -0.92 19.92
N LEU A 309 13.10 -1.96 20.08
CA LEU A 309 14.08 -2.04 21.15
C LEU A 309 15.49 -2.10 20.57
N ALA A 310 16.43 -1.43 21.22
CA ALA A 310 17.84 -1.58 20.92
C ALA A 310 18.33 -2.96 21.37
N ASP A 311 19.11 -3.64 20.51
CA ASP A 311 19.64 -4.99 20.78
C ASP A 311 20.48 -5.04 22.07
N GLN A 312 21.27 -3.99 22.28
CA GLN A 312 22.15 -3.79 23.43
C GLN A 312 22.04 -2.34 23.90
N LYS A 313 22.08 -2.14 25.22
CA LYS A 313 22.05 -0.81 25.85
C LYS A 313 23.46 -0.25 25.93
N ARG A 314 23.70 0.89 25.27
CA ARG A 314 24.98 1.62 25.37
C ARG A 314 24.95 2.61 26.53
N SER A 315 26.09 3.26 26.79
CA SER A 315 26.24 4.27 27.83
C SER A 315 25.23 5.42 27.69
N LYS A 316 25.00 5.88 26.45
CA LYS A 316 23.93 6.81 26.09
C LYS A 316 22.73 6.02 25.59
N HIS A 317 21.64 6.12 26.34
CA HIS A 317 20.39 5.43 26.03
C HIS A 317 19.19 6.36 26.18
N VAL A 318 18.31 6.34 25.19
CA VAL A 318 17.12 7.21 25.15
C VAL A 318 15.88 6.37 24.90
N ASN A 319 14.87 6.58 25.74
CA ASN A 319 13.54 6.01 25.55
C ASN A 319 12.64 7.08 24.92
N LEU A 320 12.03 6.77 23.78
CA LEU A 320 11.10 7.66 23.10
C LEU A 320 9.71 7.05 23.09
N LEU A 321 8.69 7.91 23.19
CA LEU A 321 7.30 7.58 22.97
C LEU A 321 6.91 8.15 21.60
N TYR A 322 6.46 7.27 20.72
CA TYR A 322 5.80 7.63 19.49
C TYR A 322 4.30 7.79 19.76
N VAL A 323 3.77 8.96 19.43
CA VAL A 323 2.35 9.29 19.59
C VAL A 323 1.79 9.64 18.24
N GLU A 324 0.84 8.86 17.76
CA GLU A 324 0.13 9.11 16.51
C GLU A 324 -1.18 9.86 16.78
N ASP A 325 -1.49 10.83 15.92
CA ASP A 325 -2.79 11.50 15.79
C ASP A 325 -3.31 11.29 14.36
N ASP A 326 -4.55 11.66 14.06
CA ASP A 326 -5.24 11.38 12.78
C ASP A 326 -4.49 11.89 11.52
N ILE A 327 -3.52 12.79 11.70
CA ILE A 327 -2.81 13.51 10.63
C ILE A 327 -1.31 13.19 10.59
N ALA A 328 -0.71 12.85 11.74
CA ALA A 328 0.73 12.86 11.94
C ALA A 328 1.13 12.12 13.22
N GLY A 329 2.34 11.57 13.29
CA GLY A 329 2.87 10.96 14.51
C GLY A 329 4.20 11.53 14.98
N HIS A 330 4.31 11.76 16.28
CA HIS A 330 5.30 12.62 16.92
C HIS A 330 6.12 11.86 17.95
N PHE A 331 7.42 12.16 18.01
CA PHE A 331 8.31 11.62 19.04
C PHE A 331 8.35 12.52 20.25
N VAL A 332 8.28 11.87 21.41
CA VAL A 332 8.32 12.50 22.73
C VAL A 332 9.36 11.79 23.56
N LEU A 333 10.14 12.53 24.33
CA LEU A 333 11.09 11.93 25.27
C LEU A 333 10.35 11.28 26.44
N ILE A 334 10.64 10.01 26.73
CA ILE A 334 10.28 9.36 27.99
C ILE A 334 11.41 9.61 28.98
N LYS A 335 11.20 10.52 29.94
CA LYS A 335 12.18 10.79 31.00
C LYS A 335 12.08 9.82 32.17
N ASP A 336 10.92 9.18 32.36
CA ASP A 336 10.69 8.21 33.43
C ASP A 336 9.75 7.10 32.94
N LEU A 337 10.34 6.04 32.36
CA LEU A 337 9.60 4.90 31.83
C LEU A 337 8.79 4.21 32.92
N SER A 338 9.36 4.09 34.14
CA SER A 338 8.68 3.45 35.26
C SER A 338 7.37 4.15 35.59
N ARG A 339 7.41 5.47 35.67
CA ARG A 339 6.23 6.29 35.96
C ARG A 339 5.21 6.26 34.84
N LEU A 340 5.66 6.05 33.61
CA LEU A 340 4.79 5.98 32.44
C LEU A 340 3.93 4.70 32.44
N VAL A 341 4.52 3.54 32.79
CA VAL A 341 3.88 2.23 32.67
C VAL A 341 3.34 1.65 33.98
N SER A 342 3.65 2.27 35.13
CA SER A 342 3.28 1.75 36.45
C SER A 342 1.78 1.45 36.61
N SER A 343 0.92 2.29 36.01
CA SER A 343 -0.55 2.18 36.09
C SER A 343 -1.14 1.04 35.27
N GLN A 344 -0.43 0.56 34.26
CA GLN A 344 -0.89 -0.55 33.41
C GLN A 344 -0.73 -1.90 34.11
N ILE A 345 0.22 -1.97 35.06
CA ILE A 345 0.65 -3.25 35.64
C ILE A 345 0.12 -3.43 37.06
N SER A 346 -0.03 -2.37 37.86
CA SER A 346 -0.78 -2.50 39.13
C SER A 346 -1.32 -1.19 39.68
N LYS A 347 -2.36 -1.29 40.52
CA LYS A 347 -2.98 -0.17 41.23
C LYS A 347 -2.13 0.38 42.41
N LYS A 348 -0.90 -0.14 42.63
CA LYS A 348 -0.04 0.23 43.77
C LYS A 348 0.88 1.39 43.41
N LYS A 349 1.05 2.35 44.34
CA LYS A 349 1.76 3.64 44.14
C LYS A 349 3.31 3.57 44.20
N ASN A 350 3.91 2.38 44.27
CA ASN A 350 5.36 2.22 44.47
C ASN A 350 6.13 2.33 43.14
N LYS A 351 7.34 2.91 43.21
CA LYS A 351 8.29 2.95 42.07
C LYS A 351 8.72 1.52 41.72
N LYS A 352 8.76 1.20 40.42
CA LYS A 352 9.10 -0.14 39.92
C LYS A 352 10.34 -0.04 39.03
N TYR A 353 11.18 -1.06 39.04
CA TYR A 353 12.32 -1.18 38.13
C TYR A 353 11.92 -2.15 37.03
N PHE A 354 11.95 -1.69 35.78
CA PHE A 354 11.50 -2.46 34.63
C PHE A 354 12.70 -2.95 33.82
N CYS A 355 12.55 -4.14 33.25
CA CYS A 355 13.42 -4.59 32.17
C CYS A 355 12.77 -4.13 30.86
N ASP A 356 13.49 -3.35 30.06
CA ASP A 356 13.01 -2.74 28.82
C ASP A 356 12.40 -3.78 27.83
N ARG A 357 12.71 -5.08 27.96
CA ARG A 357 12.19 -6.19 27.15
C ARG A 357 10.85 -6.79 27.61
N TYR A 358 10.36 -6.43 28.80
CA TYR A 358 9.14 -7.02 29.40
C TYR A 358 8.17 -5.95 29.90
N VAL A 359 8.24 -4.73 29.33
CA VAL A 359 7.34 -3.61 29.64
C VAL A 359 6.00 -3.79 28.95
#